data_AF-A0A843G881-F1
#
_entry.id   AF-A0A843G881-F1
#
_cell.length_a   1.000
_cell.length_b   1.000
_cell.length_c   1.000
_cell.angle_alpha   90.00
_cell.angle_beta   90.00
_cell.angle_gamma   90.00
#
_symmetry.space_group_name_H-M   'P 1'
#
loop_
_entity.id
_entity.type
_entity.pdbx_description
1 polymer ?
#
loop_
_entity_poly.entity_id
_entity_poly.type
_entity_poly.pdbx_seq_one_letter_code
_entity_poly.pdbx_strand_id
1 'polypeptide(L)'
;MSNNETGLGGSIYNDGGELTLINCTIKDSYSGLNGGAIYNNMGKLSLIESDIINNTAVQYGGAIYSAGITNIENSYFTENHITAEKGVGGAIACGGIASISNTLFLKNYAIYSAGAILNLANATLNNCSFINQTTEYTGGAISNHNYMVINNSIFSGGYSRFYAAAILAPPSGQHVVTEVYNTIFEKNYVGAHGAVSNNFKDTELKMENCAIVGNYILLEQGG
;
A
#
# COMPACT_ATOMS: atom_id res chain seq x y z
N MET A 1 22.30 16.25 3.60
CA MET A 1 21.85 16.53 4.98
C MET A 1 21.64 15.19 5.64
N SER A 2 22.45 14.88 6.65
CA SER A 2 22.44 13.62 7.40
C SER A 2 21.74 13.85 8.73
N ASN A 3 20.44 13.58 8.80
CA ASN A 3 19.72 13.49 10.06
C ASN A 3 19.16 12.07 10.19
N ASN A 4 19.90 11.23 10.91
CA ASN A 4 19.36 10.00 11.52
C ASN A 4 18.35 10.39 12.62
N GLU A 5 17.17 10.84 12.22
CA GLU A 5 16.06 11.13 13.14
C GLU A 5 15.29 9.84 13.41
N THR A 6 15.68 9.10 14.45
CA THR A 6 15.13 7.80 14.89
C THR A 6 13.68 7.87 15.42
N GLY A 7 12.84 8.78 14.90
CA GLY A 7 11.46 9.01 15.32
C GLY A 7 10.45 8.10 14.61
N LEU A 8 9.31 7.88 15.27
CA LEU A 8 8.11 7.26 14.71
C LEU A 8 7.06 8.35 14.54
N GLY A 9 6.30 8.35 13.43
CA GLY A 9 5.19 9.30 13.23
C GLY A 9 5.69 10.73 12.99
N GLY A 10 6.07 11.05 11.76
CA GLY A 10 6.69 12.35 11.44
C GLY A 10 5.80 13.57 11.67
N SER A 11 4.51 13.39 11.93
CA SER A 11 3.61 14.47 12.40
C SER A 11 2.75 14.05 13.59
N ILE A 12 2.21 12.84 13.59
CA ILE A 12 1.28 12.38 14.63
C ILE A 12 1.68 11.00 15.13
N TYR A 13 1.78 10.86 16.44
CA TYR A 13 1.97 9.60 17.14
C TYR A 13 0.73 9.31 18.01
N ASN A 14 -0.02 8.28 17.66
CA ASN A 14 -1.19 7.82 18.41
C ASN A 14 -0.89 6.48 19.08
N ASP A 15 -0.87 6.43 20.40
CA ASP A 15 -0.54 5.23 21.18
C ASP A 15 -1.72 4.78 22.03
N GLY A 16 -2.43 3.75 21.55
CA GLY A 16 -3.65 3.22 22.16
C GLY A 16 -4.86 4.16 22.13
N GLY A 17 -4.70 5.41 21.67
CA GLY A 17 -5.74 6.42 21.62
C GLY A 17 -6.66 6.32 20.41
N GLU A 18 -7.67 7.20 20.37
CA GLU A 18 -8.53 7.41 19.20
C GLU A 18 -8.17 8.73 18.52
N LEU A 19 -7.74 8.64 17.26
CA LEU A 19 -7.39 9.76 16.41
C LEU A 19 -8.39 9.85 15.27
N THR A 20 -9.08 10.98 15.16
CA THR A 20 -9.98 11.28 14.05
C THR A 20 -9.52 12.54 13.34
N LEU A 21 -9.34 12.44 12.03
CA LEU A 21 -8.95 13.52 11.14
C LEU A 21 -10.00 13.66 10.05
N ILE A 22 -10.59 14.85 9.93
CA ILE A 22 -11.66 15.16 8.98
C ILE A 22 -11.24 16.39 8.20
N ASN A 23 -11.26 16.34 6.87
CA ASN A 23 -10.90 17.47 6.01
C ASN A 23 -9.52 18.07 6.37
N CYS A 24 -8.54 17.19 6.55
CA CYS A 24 -7.19 17.55 6.96
C CYS A 24 -6.19 17.33 5.82
N THR A 25 -5.12 18.11 5.81
CA THR A 25 -3.96 17.84 4.95
C THR A 25 -2.74 17.56 5.81
N ILE A 26 -2.06 16.43 5.59
CA ILE A 26 -0.75 16.12 6.16
C ILE A 26 0.23 15.90 5.02
N LYS A 27 1.29 16.70 4.99
CA LYS A 27 2.23 16.68 3.88
C LYS A 27 3.65 17.01 4.29
N ASP A 28 4.58 16.57 3.44
CA ASP A 28 6.01 16.86 3.55
C ASP A 28 6.61 16.44 4.91
N SER A 29 6.00 15.43 5.54
CA SER A 29 6.42 14.91 6.84
C SER A 29 7.42 13.76 6.68
N TYR A 30 8.37 13.68 7.61
CA TYR A 30 9.44 12.69 7.57
C TYR A 30 9.53 11.90 8.88
N SER A 31 9.71 10.59 8.77
CA SER A 31 10.00 9.69 9.89
C SER A 31 11.21 8.83 9.56
N GLY A 32 12.22 8.79 10.45
CA GLY A 32 13.39 7.94 10.24
C GLY A 32 13.14 6.45 10.49
N LEU A 33 11.91 6.06 10.83
CA LEU A 33 11.49 4.67 10.92
C LEU A 33 10.16 4.43 10.19
N ASN A 34 9.03 4.57 10.89
CA ASN A 34 7.72 4.17 10.39
C ASN A 34 6.73 5.32 10.44
N GLY A 35 5.81 5.35 9.48
CA GLY A 35 4.73 6.35 9.43
C GLY A 35 5.26 7.77 9.21
N GLY A 36 5.53 8.15 7.97
CA GLY A 36 6.07 9.48 7.66
C GLY A 36 5.18 10.63 8.12
N ALA A 37 3.87 10.43 8.04
CA ALA A 37 2.85 11.32 8.60
C ALA A 37 2.38 10.82 9.98
N ILE A 38 1.84 9.60 10.03
CA ILE A 38 1.13 9.08 11.20
C ILE A 38 1.70 7.73 11.60
N TYR A 39 2.01 7.59 12.88
CA TYR A 39 2.25 6.32 13.53
C TYR A 39 1.12 6.00 14.50
N ASN A 40 0.34 4.97 14.22
CA ASN A 40 -0.77 4.51 15.04
C ASN A 40 -0.40 3.17 15.72
N ASN A 41 0.01 3.24 16.99
CA ASN A 41 0.36 2.08 17.80
C ASN A 41 -0.86 1.54 18.53
N MET A 42 -1.42 0.42 18.09
CA MET A 42 -2.55 -0.25 18.75
C MET A 42 -3.78 0.64 19.03
N GLY A 43 -3.84 1.84 18.46
CA GLY A 43 -4.93 2.80 18.58
C GLY A 43 -5.93 2.67 17.44
N LYS A 44 -6.93 3.56 17.45
CA LYS A 44 -7.91 3.70 16.36
C LYS A 44 -7.64 4.97 15.58
N LEU A 45 -7.38 4.83 14.29
CA LEU A 45 -7.24 5.93 13.34
C LEU A 45 -8.47 5.99 12.43
N SER A 46 -9.11 7.15 12.36
CA SER A 46 -10.15 7.46 11.36
C SER A 46 -9.71 8.67 10.54
N LEU A 47 -9.57 8.47 9.23
CA LEU A 47 -9.17 9.50 8.27
C LEU A 47 -10.30 9.70 7.25
N ILE A 48 -10.89 10.89 7.22
CA ILE A 48 -12.07 11.18 6.41
C ILE A 48 -11.79 12.45 5.61
N GLU A 49 -12.08 12.39 4.30
CA GLU A 49 -11.98 13.57 3.41
C GLU A 49 -10.61 14.27 3.48
N SER A 50 -9.52 13.51 3.64
CA SER A 50 -8.22 14.08 3.96
C SER A 50 -7.15 13.77 2.90
N ASP A 51 -6.19 14.67 2.79
CA ASP A 51 -5.09 14.62 1.84
C ASP A 51 -3.77 14.28 2.54
N ILE A 52 -3.15 13.18 2.13
CA ILE A 52 -1.88 12.69 2.67
C ILE A 52 -0.84 12.69 1.55
N ILE A 53 0.02 13.71 1.53
CA ILE A 53 0.81 14.06 0.34
C ILE A 53 2.31 14.11 0.64
N ASN A 54 3.13 13.45 -0.18
CA ASN A 54 4.59 13.58 -0.14
C ASN A 54 5.20 13.34 1.26
N ASN A 55 4.67 12.37 1.99
CA ASN A 55 5.24 11.97 3.28
C ASN A 55 6.23 10.83 3.09
N THR A 56 7.27 10.82 3.92
CA THR A 56 8.40 9.92 3.81
C THR A 56 8.61 9.15 5.11
N ALA A 57 8.71 7.83 5.02
CA ALA A 57 9.27 7.02 6.10
C ALA A 57 10.50 6.25 5.61
N VAL A 58 11.38 5.84 6.52
CA VAL A 58 12.53 5.03 6.14
C VAL A 58 12.14 3.58 5.87
N GLN A 59 11.26 2.98 6.69
CA GLN A 59 11.09 1.52 6.70
C GLN A 59 9.68 1.04 6.34
N TYR A 60 8.64 1.49 7.05
CA TYR A 60 7.27 1.01 6.83
C TYR A 60 6.25 2.15 6.81
N GLY A 61 5.35 2.12 5.83
CA GLY A 61 4.25 3.08 5.75
C GLY A 61 4.75 4.48 5.47
N GLY A 62 5.06 4.79 4.21
CA GLY A 62 5.65 6.08 3.81
C GLY A 62 4.85 7.27 4.31
N ALA A 63 3.52 7.13 4.41
CA ALA A 63 2.68 8.03 5.19
C ALA A 63 2.23 7.45 6.52
N ILE A 64 1.59 6.29 6.52
CA ILE A 64 0.91 5.76 7.70
C ILE A 64 1.47 4.38 8.04
N TYR A 65 1.96 4.24 9.26
CA TYR A 65 2.10 2.94 9.88
C TYR A 65 0.99 2.77 10.92
N SER A 66 0.29 1.65 10.88
CA SER A 66 -0.78 1.37 11.83
C SER A 66 -0.77 -0.08 12.28
N ALA A 67 -0.54 -0.31 13.57
CA ALA A 67 -0.68 -1.62 14.22
C ALA A 67 -2.09 -1.83 14.83
N GLY A 68 -2.94 -0.80 14.82
CA GLY A 68 -4.29 -0.84 15.35
C GLY A 68 -5.37 -0.80 14.27
N ILE A 69 -6.56 -0.30 14.62
CA ILE A 69 -7.70 -0.19 13.71
C ILE A 69 -7.51 1.05 12.83
N THR A 70 -7.69 0.89 11.52
CA THR A 70 -7.54 1.97 10.54
C THR A 70 -8.77 2.06 9.66
N ASN A 71 -9.48 3.18 9.73
CA ASN A 71 -10.62 3.48 8.87
C ASN A 71 -10.27 4.68 8.00
N ILE A 72 -10.38 4.54 6.68
CA ILE A 72 -10.08 5.60 5.72
C ILE A 72 -11.25 5.73 4.75
N GLU A 73 -11.74 6.94 4.58
CA GLU A 73 -12.87 7.24 3.71
C GLU A 73 -12.62 8.53 2.93
N ASN A 74 -12.99 8.54 1.65
CA ASN A 74 -13.03 9.73 0.79
C ASN A 74 -11.70 10.51 0.77
N SER A 75 -10.57 9.81 0.88
CA SER A 75 -9.25 10.42 1.12
C SER A 75 -8.28 10.21 -0.05
N TYR A 76 -7.16 10.92 -0.02
CA TYR A 76 -6.14 10.89 -1.07
C TYR A 76 -4.75 10.63 -0.48
N PHE A 77 -4.02 9.69 -1.08
CA PHE A 77 -2.63 9.37 -0.76
C PHE A 77 -1.78 9.57 -2.00
N THR A 78 -1.02 10.67 -2.03
CA THR A 78 -0.28 11.08 -3.23
C THR A 78 1.21 11.20 -2.94
N GLU A 79 2.04 10.54 -3.76
CA GLU A 79 3.51 10.70 -3.75
C GLU A 79 4.17 10.40 -2.39
N ASN A 80 3.53 9.59 -1.53
CA ASN A 80 4.14 9.11 -0.30
C ASN A 80 5.15 8.01 -0.62
N HIS A 81 6.27 7.99 0.12
CA HIS A 81 7.37 7.13 -0.26
C HIS A 81 8.22 6.57 0.90
N ILE A 82 8.92 5.49 0.58
CA ILE A 82 9.88 4.83 1.45
C ILE A 82 11.31 4.99 0.90
N THR A 83 12.29 5.18 1.80
CA THR A 83 13.70 5.41 1.41
C THR A 83 14.67 4.26 1.71
N ALA A 84 14.35 3.30 2.58
CA ALA A 84 15.21 2.13 2.79
C ALA A 84 15.04 1.08 1.69
N GLU A 85 16.15 0.46 1.27
CA GLU A 85 16.17 -0.57 0.22
C GLU A 85 15.23 -1.76 0.49
N LYS A 86 14.98 -2.07 1.77
CA LYS A 86 14.09 -3.15 2.20
C LYS A 86 12.73 -2.66 2.73
N GLY A 87 12.47 -1.36 2.61
CA GLY A 87 11.26 -0.77 3.12
C GLY A 87 10.06 -0.99 2.19
N VAL A 88 8.86 -1.00 2.77
CA VAL A 88 7.63 -1.46 2.11
C VAL A 88 6.40 -0.66 2.56
N GLY A 89 5.37 -0.61 1.72
CA GLY A 89 4.14 0.14 2.00
C GLY A 89 4.36 1.64 1.79
N GLY A 90 4.50 2.08 0.53
CA GLY A 90 4.83 3.47 0.18
C GLY A 90 3.82 4.49 0.68
N ALA A 91 2.55 4.11 0.82
CA ALA A 91 1.56 4.90 1.53
C ALA A 91 1.30 4.35 2.93
N ILE A 92 0.83 3.12 3.03
CA ILE A 92 0.29 2.55 4.27
C ILE A 92 0.90 1.18 4.55
N ALA A 93 1.31 0.97 5.80
CA ALA A 93 1.60 -0.35 6.33
C ALA A 93 0.60 -0.67 7.47
N CYS A 94 -0.27 -1.66 7.22
CA CYS A 94 -1.31 -2.10 8.16
C CYS A 94 -0.93 -3.41 8.84
N GLY A 95 -0.58 -3.32 10.12
CA GLY A 95 -0.42 -4.43 11.07
C GLY A 95 -1.72 -4.81 11.80
N GLY A 96 -2.74 -3.96 11.77
CA GLY A 96 -4.06 -4.21 12.34
C GLY A 96 -5.18 -4.15 11.29
N ILE A 97 -6.44 -4.22 11.76
CA ILE A 97 -7.61 -4.27 10.87
C ILE A 97 -7.75 -2.95 10.10
N ALA A 98 -7.91 -3.04 8.79
CA ALA A 98 -8.09 -1.88 7.91
C ALA A 98 -9.40 -1.92 7.12
N SER A 99 -10.12 -0.81 7.10
CA SER A 99 -11.24 -0.57 6.18
C SER A 99 -10.96 0.72 5.41
N ILE A 100 -10.83 0.61 4.09
CA ILE A 100 -10.49 1.74 3.22
C ILE A 100 -11.53 1.81 2.12
N SER A 101 -12.14 2.98 1.95
CA SER A 101 -13.14 3.17 0.91
C SER A 101 -13.06 4.52 0.22
N ASN A 102 -13.51 4.57 -1.04
CA ASN A 102 -13.59 5.79 -1.84
C ASN A 102 -12.28 6.58 -1.85
N THR A 103 -11.14 5.88 -1.90
CA THR A 103 -9.82 6.48 -1.67
C THR A 103 -8.94 6.34 -2.90
N LEU A 104 -8.23 7.41 -3.25
CA LEU A 104 -7.24 7.42 -4.32
C LEU A 104 -5.83 7.29 -3.74
N PHE A 105 -5.09 6.30 -4.23
CA PHE A 105 -3.66 6.18 -4.10
C PHE A 105 -3.03 6.57 -5.44
N LEU A 106 -2.17 7.58 -5.45
CA LEU A 106 -1.54 8.10 -6.65
C LEU A 106 -0.03 8.21 -6.47
N LYS A 107 0.74 7.53 -7.33
CA LYS A 107 2.20 7.62 -7.38
C LYS A 107 2.90 7.38 -6.03
N ASN A 108 2.35 6.53 -5.17
CA ASN A 108 3.10 6.14 -3.97
C ASN A 108 4.18 5.12 -4.35
N TYR A 109 5.27 5.15 -3.60
CA TYR A 109 6.50 4.49 -3.97
C TYR A 109 7.11 3.74 -2.79
N ALA A 110 7.50 2.49 -3.03
CA ALA A 110 8.32 1.75 -2.10
C ALA A 110 9.46 1.09 -2.85
N ILE A 111 10.65 1.04 -2.24
CA ILE A 111 11.79 0.43 -2.93
C ILE A 111 11.53 -1.08 -3.07
N TYR A 112 11.21 -1.78 -1.97
CA TYR A 112 11.16 -3.24 -1.99
C TYR A 112 9.82 -3.84 -2.44
N SER A 113 8.71 -3.43 -1.84
CA SER A 113 7.37 -3.99 -2.08
C SER A 113 6.26 -3.07 -1.61
N ALA A 114 5.08 -3.23 -2.18
CA ALA A 114 3.88 -2.48 -1.87
C ALA A 114 4.08 -0.97 -2.00
N GLY A 115 4.12 -0.46 -3.24
CA GLY A 115 4.14 0.96 -3.56
C GLY A 115 3.02 1.73 -2.87
N ALA A 116 1.85 1.14 -2.64
CA ALA A 116 0.79 1.73 -1.82
C ALA A 116 0.66 1.05 -0.45
N ILE A 117 0.13 -0.18 -0.42
CA ILE A 117 -0.36 -0.80 0.82
C ILE A 117 0.37 -2.12 1.09
N LEU A 118 1.06 -2.18 2.22
CA LEU A 118 1.41 -3.45 2.86
C LEU A 118 0.27 -3.84 3.81
N ASN A 119 -0.30 -5.03 3.61
CA ASN A 119 -1.29 -5.60 4.53
C ASN A 119 -0.71 -6.83 5.25
N LEU A 120 -0.67 -6.78 6.58
CA LEU A 120 -0.23 -7.87 7.46
C LEU A 120 -1.39 -8.49 8.25
N ALA A 121 -2.57 -7.88 8.22
CA ALA A 121 -3.76 -8.30 8.97
C ALA A 121 -5.00 -8.35 8.05
N ASN A 122 -6.20 -8.17 8.59
CA ASN A 122 -7.42 -8.18 7.80
C ASN A 122 -7.67 -6.80 7.19
N ALA A 123 -7.83 -6.75 5.86
CA ALA A 123 -8.13 -5.51 5.16
C ALA A 123 -9.32 -5.65 4.21
N THR A 124 -10.17 -4.62 4.17
CA THR A 124 -11.23 -4.48 3.17
C THR A 124 -11.05 -3.17 2.41
N LEU A 125 -10.96 -3.26 1.09
CA LEU A 125 -10.85 -2.13 0.17
C LEU A 125 -12.12 -2.07 -0.69
N ASN A 126 -12.78 -0.92 -0.74
CA ASN A 126 -13.98 -0.74 -1.57
C ASN A 126 -13.95 0.58 -2.32
N ASN A 127 -14.15 0.53 -3.64
CA ASN A 127 -14.16 1.74 -4.48
C ASN A 127 -12.85 2.54 -4.36
N CYS A 128 -11.71 1.85 -4.42
CA CYS A 128 -10.39 2.46 -4.33
C CYS A 128 -9.72 2.51 -5.70
N SER A 129 -8.90 3.53 -5.93
CA SER A 129 -8.09 3.64 -7.15
C SER A 129 -6.61 3.65 -6.81
N PHE A 130 -5.83 2.79 -7.45
CA PHE A 130 -4.37 2.69 -7.31
C PHE A 130 -3.73 3.03 -8.64
N ILE A 131 -3.23 4.26 -8.77
CA ILE A 131 -2.75 4.80 -10.04
C ILE A 131 -1.25 5.05 -9.95
N ASN A 132 -0.46 4.46 -10.86
CA ASN A 132 0.99 4.64 -10.96
C ASN A 132 1.76 4.30 -9.67
N GLN A 133 1.31 3.28 -8.94
CA GLN A 133 2.07 2.79 -7.78
C GLN A 133 3.34 2.09 -8.28
N THR A 134 4.48 2.42 -7.69
CA THR A 134 5.79 2.00 -8.23
C THR A 134 6.62 1.30 -7.16
N THR A 135 7.28 0.21 -7.55
CA THR A 135 8.34 -0.41 -6.77
C THR A 135 9.57 -0.77 -7.60
N GLU A 136 10.75 -0.76 -6.99
CA GLU A 136 12.01 -1.12 -7.66
C GLU A 136 12.30 -2.62 -7.67
N TYR A 137 11.76 -3.37 -6.71
CA TYR A 137 12.00 -4.81 -6.61
C TYR A 137 10.73 -5.64 -6.86
N THR A 138 9.85 -5.79 -5.88
CA THR A 138 8.72 -6.73 -5.93
C THR A 138 7.40 -6.02 -5.68
N GLY A 139 6.27 -6.65 -6.03
CA GLY A 139 4.91 -6.26 -5.60
C GLY A 139 4.54 -4.78 -5.77
N GLY A 140 3.81 -4.43 -6.83
CA GLY A 140 3.53 -3.06 -7.21
C GLY A 140 2.58 -2.34 -6.25
N ALA A 141 1.28 -2.24 -6.50
CA ALA A 141 0.42 -1.45 -5.61
C ALA A 141 0.25 -2.05 -4.19
N ILE A 142 -0.04 -3.34 -4.09
CA ILE A 142 -0.38 -4.00 -2.84
C ILE A 142 0.49 -5.25 -2.63
N SER A 143 0.97 -5.41 -1.40
CA SER A 143 1.50 -6.69 -0.91
C SER A 143 0.61 -7.18 0.23
N ASN A 144 -0.09 -8.30 0.01
CA ASN A 144 -0.99 -8.90 0.98
C ASN A 144 -0.36 -10.12 1.64
N HIS A 145 -0.22 -10.11 2.97
CA HIS A 145 0.37 -11.20 3.75
C HIS A 145 -0.64 -11.93 4.65
N ASN A 146 -1.93 -11.61 4.54
CA ASN A 146 -3.00 -12.21 5.34
C ASN A 146 -4.32 -12.19 4.55
N TYR A 147 -5.45 -11.82 5.16
CA TYR A 147 -6.76 -11.75 4.51
C TYR A 147 -7.03 -10.36 3.93
N MET A 148 -7.36 -10.30 2.64
CA MET A 148 -7.77 -9.06 1.98
C MET A 148 -8.96 -9.28 1.07
N VAL A 149 -9.95 -8.39 1.16
CA VAL A 149 -11.06 -8.28 0.21
C VAL A 149 -10.97 -6.95 -0.52
N ILE A 150 -11.06 -7.00 -1.85
CA ILE A 150 -11.02 -5.84 -2.72
C ILE A 150 -12.29 -5.84 -3.57
N ASN A 151 -13.02 -4.74 -3.57
CA ASN A 151 -14.23 -4.59 -4.35
C ASN A 151 -14.27 -3.26 -5.10
N ASN A 152 -14.88 -3.26 -6.29
CA ASN A 152 -15.16 -2.07 -7.09
C ASN A 152 -13.95 -1.17 -7.31
N SER A 153 -12.74 -1.74 -7.41
CA SER A 153 -11.50 -0.96 -7.39
C SER A 153 -10.80 -0.94 -8.75
N ILE A 154 -9.82 -0.06 -8.90
CA ILE A 154 -9.02 0.07 -10.12
C ILE A 154 -7.54 0.05 -9.78
N PHE A 155 -6.75 -0.73 -10.51
CA PHE A 155 -5.30 -0.73 -10.49
C PHE A 155 -4.79 -0.38 -11.88
N SER A 156 -4.19 0.81 -12.01
CA SER A 156 -3.82 1.37 -13.30
C SER A 156 -2.40 1.92 -13.31
N GLY A 157 -1.63 1.62 -14.36
CA GLY A 157 -0.32 2.25 -14.57
C GLY A 157 0.78 1.86 -13.58
N GLY A 158 0.55 0.85 -12.72
CA GLY A 158 1.53 0.43 -11.73
C GLY A 158 2.78 -0.19 -12.37
N TYR A 159 3.92 -0.07 -11.70
CA TYR A 159 5.19 -0.70 -12.12
C TYR A 159 5.83 -1.46 -10.96
N SER A 160 6.34 -2.65 -11.24
CA SER A 160 7.25 -3.40 -10.35
C SER A 160 8.29 -4.11 -11.20
N ARG A 161 9.54 -4.18 -10.76
CA ARG A 161 10.58 -4.89 -11.52
C ARG A 161 10.34 -6.41 -11.56
N PHE A 162 9.92 -6.99 -10.44
CA PHE A 162 9.69 -8.42 -10.29
C PHE A 162 8.27 -8.71 -9.78
N TYR A 163 7.79 -9.93 -10.01
CA TYR A 163 6.46 -10.41 -9.62
C TYR A 163 5.30 -9.63 -10.23
N ALA A 164 4.43 -9.01 -9.44
CA ALA A 164 3.20 -8.38 -9.93
C ALA A 164 3.19 -6.88 -9.71
N ALA A 165 2.64 -6.10 -10.65
CA ALA A 165 2.56 -4.63 -10.56
C ALA A 165 1.30 -4.10 -9.87
N ALA A 166 0.25 -4.90 -9.70
CA ALA A 166 -0.93 -4.48 -8.94
C ALA A 166 -0.98 -5.19 -7.57
N ILE A 167 -1.11 -6.51 -7.55
CA ILE A 167 -1.28 -7.26 -6.30
C ILE A 167 -0.31 -8.42 -6.23
N LEU A 168 0.45 -8.47 -5.14
CA LEU A 168 1.30 -9.59 -4.78
C LEU A 168 0.84 -10.20 -3.45
N ALA A 169 0.61 -11.51 -3.44
CA ALA A 169 0.43 -12.29 -2.21
C ALA A 169 1.66 -13.19 -2.02
N PRO A 170 2.70 -12.77 -1.27
CA PRO A 170 3.91 -13.58 -1.07
C PRO A 170 3.73 -14.62 0.05
N PRO A 171 4.65 -15.59 0.20
CA PRO A 171 4.65 -16.50 1.35
C PRO A 171 4.82 -15.72 2.63
N SER A 172 3.94 -15.92 3.60
CA SER A 172 4.01 -15.30 4.92
C SER A 172 4.17 -16.32 6.05
N GLY A 173 4.29 -17.62 5.74
CA GLY A 173 4.29 -18.70 6.73
C GLY A 173 2.91 -18.99 7.33
N GLN A 174 1.87 -18.32 6.83
CA GLN A 174 0.47 -18.51 7.16
C GLN A 174 -0.37 -18.54 5.87
N HIS A 175 -1.62 -18.98 5.96
CA HIS A 175 -2.55 -18.97 4.83
C HIS A 175 -2.89 -17.50 4.48
N VAL A 176 -2.59 -17.10 3.25
CA VAL A 176 -2.91 -15.76 2.70
C VAL A 176 -4.12 -15.88 1.79
N VAL A 177 -5.12 -15.03 1.96
CA VAL A 177 -6.32 -15.04 1.10
C VAL A 177 -6.50 -13.64 0.51
N THR A 178 -6.65 -13.59 -0.81
CA THR A 178 -6.99 -12.36 -1.54
C THR A 178 -8.26 -12.62 -2.35
N GLU A 179 -9.33 -11.91 -2.02
CA GLU A 179 -10.57 -11.96 -2.78
C GLU A 179 -10.77 -10.64 -3.52
N VAL A 180 -11.02 -10.71 -4.82
CA VAL A 180 -11.15 -9.54 -5.69
C VAL A 180 -12.44 -9.61 -6.48
N TYR A 181 -13.24 -8.56 -6.36
CA TYR A 181 -14.56 -8.45 -6.96
C TYR A 181 -14.68 -7.16 -7.76
N ASN A 182 -15.34 -7.20 -8.92
CA ASN A 182 -15.72 -6.01 -9.69
C ASN A 182 -14.57 -5.01 -9.93
N THR A 183 -13.34 -5.52 -10.12
CA THR A 183 -12.12 -4.72 -10.09
C THR A 183 -11.43 -4.74 -11.45
N ILE A 184 -10.86 -3.61 -11.84
CA ILE A 184 -10.15 -3.45 -13.12
C ILE A 184 -8.65 -3.39 -12.86
N PHE A 185 -7.89 -4.18 -13.62
CA PHE A 185 -6.43 -4.14 -13.69
C PHE A 185 -6.04 -3.73 -15.10
N GLU A 186 -5.55 -2.51 -15.27
CA GLU A 186 -5.17 -2.01 -16.59
C GLU A 186 -3.78 -1.39 -16.64
N LYS A 187 -3.07 -1.57 -17.76
CA LYS A 187 -1.81 -0.85 -18.02
C LYS A 187 -0.79 -0.99 -16.88
N ASN A 188 -0.77 -2.12 -16.19
CA ASN A 188 0.27 -2.41 -15.20
C ASN A 188 1.47 -3.08 -15.90
N TYR A 189 2.67 -2.66 -15.54
CA TYR A 189 3.92 -3.01 -16.19
C TYR A 189 4.81 -3.79 -15.22
N VAL A 190 5.30 -4.97 -15.62
CA VAL A 190 6.23 -5.74 -14.78
C VAL A 190 7.44 -6.21 -15.56
N GLY A 191 8.58 -6.40 -14.92
CA GLY A 191 9.71 -7.11 -15.54
C GLY A 191 9.55 -8.63 -15.67
N ALA A 192 8.66 -9.28 -14.91
CA ALA A 192 8.64 -10.76 -14.83
C ALA A 192 7.27 -11.48 -14.77
N HIS A 193 6.22 -10.96 -14.11
CA HIS A 193 4.91 -11.63 -14.01
C HIS A 193 3.76 -10.65 -14.32
N GLY A 194 2.50 -11.11 -14.33
CA GLY A 194 1.36 -10.26 -14.74
C GLY A 194 0.96 -9.19 -13.71
N ALA A 195 -0.19 -8.56 -13.91
CA ALA A 195 -0.70 -7.56 -12.96
C ALA A 195 -0.98 -8.11 -11.55
N VAL A 196 -1.35 -9.39 -11.43
CA VAL A 196 -1.65 -10.07 -10.17
C VAL A 196 -0.82 -11.36 -10.08
N SER A 197 -0.27 -11.67 -8.91
CA SER A 197 0.53 -12.88 -8.66
C SER A 197 0.10 -13.60 -7.39
N ASN A 198 -0.23 -14.89 -7.55
CA ASN A 198 -0.61 -15.84 -6.49
C ASN A 198 0.17 -17.16 -6.65
N ASN A 199 1.50 -17.08 -6.63
CA ASN A 199 2.39 -18.18 -7.04
C ASN A 199 2.96 -18.99 -5.87
N PHE A 200 2.29 -19.01 -4.72
CA PHE A 200 2.83 -19.65 -3.52
C PHE A 200 1.86 -20.68 -2.94
N LYS A 201 2.42 -21.71 -2.28
CA LYS A 201 1.68 -22.91 -1.89
C LYS A 201 0.56 -22.64 -0.88
N ASP A 202 0.69 -21.59 -0.08
CA ASP A 202 -0.21 -21.24 1.02
C ASP A 202 -1.03 -19.97 0.71
N THR A 203 -1.20 -19.62 -0.57
CA THR A 203 -1.90 -18.41 -1.01
C THR A 203 -3.14 -18.77 -1.84
N GLU A 204 -4.31 -18.26 -1.43
CA GLU A 204 -5.56 -18.34 -2.17
C GLU A 204 -5.87 -16.99 -2.83
N LEU A 205 -6.19 -17.03 -4.13
CA LEU A 205 -6.68 -15.88 -4.88
C LEU A 205 -8.02 -16.24 -5.53
N LYS A 206 -9.07 -15.51 -5.16
CA LYS A 206 -10.38 -15.56 -5.81
C LYS A 206 -10.62 -14.26 -6.56
N MET A 207 -10.99 -14.35 -7.83
CA MET A 207 -11.35 -13.20 -8.65
C MET A 207 -12.70 -13.42 -9.32
N GLU A 208 -13.61 -12.46 -9.19
CA GLU A 208 -14.95 -12.52 -9.77
C GLU A 208 -15.34 -11.15 -10.36
N ASN A 209 -15.95 -11.16 -11.55
CA ASN A 209 -16.35 -9.94 -12.27
C ASN A 209 -15.22 -8.91 -12.48
N CYS A 210 -13.99 -9.38 -12.64
CA CYS A 210 -12.82 -8.52 -12.83
C CYS A 210 -12.46 -8.38 -14.32
N ALA A 211 -11.88 -7.23 -14.68
CA ALA A 211 -11.30 -7.00 -16.00
C ALA A 211 -9.78 -6.86 -15.91
N ILE A 212 -9.04 -7.59 -16.74
CA ILE A 212 -7.57 -7.52 -16.81
C ILE A 212 -7.18 -7.12 -18.23
N VAL A 213 -6.84 -5.84 -18.44
CA VAL A 213 -6.77 -5.23 -19.78
C VAL A 213 -5.43 -4.53 -20.02
N GLY A 214 -4.70 -4.94 -21.07
CA GLY A 214 -3.50 -4.21 -21.50
C GLY A 214 -2.42 -4.10 -20.42
N ASN A 215 -2.13 -5.19 -19.70
CA ASN A 215 -1.00 -5.27 -18.78
C ASN A 215 0.18 -5.92 -19.50
N TYR A 216 1.41 -5.43 -19.27
CA TYR A 216 2.57 -5.78 -20.09
C TYR A 216 3.76 -6.26 -19.25
N ILE A 217 4.49 -7.23 -19.80
CA ILE A 217 5.80 -7.61 -19.29
C ILE A 217 6.86 -6.86 -20.12
N LEU A 218 7.62 -6.00 -19.47
CA LEU A 218 8.78 -5.33 -20.05
C LEU A 218 10.01 -6.20 -19.77
N LEU A 219 10.44 -7.00 -20.74
CA LEU A 219 11.75 -7.65 -20.65
C LEU A 219 12.81 -6.54 -20.58
N GLU A 220 13.52 -6.42 -19.46
CA GLU A 220 14.71 -5.56 -19.39
C GLU A 220 15.66 -6.00 -20.52
N GLN A 221 15.83 -5.16 -21.54
CA GLN A 221 16.99 -5.28 -22.40
C GLN A 221 18.18 -4.92 -21.51
N GLY A 222 19.01 -5.92 -21.20
CA GLY A 222 20.17 -5.76 -20.35
C GLY A 222 21.06 -4.62 -20.83
N GLY A 223 21.52 -3.81 -19.87
CA GLY A 223 22.57 -2.80 -20.01
C GLY A 223 23.54 -2.92 -18.84
#